data_AF-A0A257ACQ9-F1
#
_entry.id   AF-A0A257ACQ9-F1
#
_cell.length_a   1.000
_cell.length_b   1.000
_cell.length_c   1.000
_cell.angle_alpha   90.00
_cell.angle_beta   90.00
_cell.angle_gamma   90.00
#
_symmetry.space_group_name_H-M   'P 1'
#
loop_
_entity.id
_entity.type
_entity.pdbx_description
1 polymer ?
#
loop_
_entity_poly.entity_id
_entity_poly.type
_entity_poly.pdbx_seq_one_letter_code
_entity_poly.pdbx_strand_id
1 'polypeptide(L)'
;MVIKCPICDEENPDDAEECKACGAPLKESIPKKREVKSGKIFLAIFVAIIVIILAIIVAPIVYKDISSSPNKPDKDGDDIPDNWEKENNLNPNDPTDANEDPDGDGLTNLKEYQEGTDPHNPDTDGDGIKDGWDLIPKHDAGIEVTITKVRVKDFVDGVWPFYKDTGQIFFRIYVDNELIGELPTTGPQELEIDKDYKVNWSVRCNISDDEPYHNIRIEMYDKDAIGEEMLDINGADPSKDSSGYYLEIKNYYIGDDIGHSMQWNDPRLPSSDGSDDGNSGLKDDKDGRIEYKITTIDIFA
;
A
#
# COMPACT_ATOMS: atom_id res chain seq x y z
N MET A 1 -20.95 3.49 -78.28
CA MET A 1 -21.43 4.75 -77.65
C MET A 1 -20.20 5.48 -77.12
N VAL A 2 -20.32 6.76 -76.76
CA VAL A 2 -19.23 7.47 -76.06
C VAL A 2 -19.77 7.99 -74.74
N ILE A 3 -18.93 8.00 -73.71
CA ILE A 3 -19.24 8.62 -72.41
C ILE A 3 -18.44 9.91 -72.30
N LYS A 4 -19.11 11.00 -71.94
CA LYS A 4 -18.46 12.28 -71.67
C LYS A 4 -17.97 12.34 -70.24
N CYS A 5 -16.76 12.83 -70.04
CA CYS A 5 -16.22 13.05 -68.71
C CYS A 5 -17.00 14.15 -67.99
N PRO A 6 -17.56 13.93 -66.79
CA PRO A 6 -18.32 14.94 -66.08
C PRO A 6 -17.47 16.14 -65.59
N ILE A 7 -16.14 16.02 -65.64
CA ILE A 7 -15.21 17.05 -65.15
C ILE A 7 -14.67 17.94 -66.27
N CYS A 8 -14.27 17.36 -67.41
CA CYS A 8 -13.63 18.10 -68.51
C CYS A 8 -14.35 17.97 -69.86
N ASP A 9 -15.51 17.30 -69.90
CA ASP A 9 -16.38 17.08 -71.06
C ASP A 9 -15.76 16.32 -72.26
N GLU A 10 -14.54 15.79 -72.09
CA GLU A 10 -13.86 14.96 -73.10
C GLU A 10 -14.64 13.67 -73.38
N GLU A 11 -14.75 13.30 -74.65
CA GLU A 11 -15.40 12.05 -75.07
C GLU A 11 -14.44 10.85 -74.94
N ASN A 12 -14.91 9.83 -74.23
CA ASN A 12 -14.19 8.59 -73.98
C ASN A 12 -15.00 7.39 -74.53
N PRO A 13 -14.34 6.27 -74.87
CA PRO A 13 -15.01 5.00 -75.19
C PRO A 13 -16.02 4.62 -74.09
N ASP A 14 -17.13 3.99 -74.46
CA ASP A 14 -18.21 3.62 -73.52
C ASP A 14 -17.83 2.56 -72.49
N ASP A 15 -16.75 1.82 -72.73
CA ASP A 15 -16.17 0.86 -71.79
C ASP A 15 -15.14 1.50 -70.83
N ALA A 16 -14.63 2.70 -71.10
CA ALA A 16 -13.61 3.36 -70.29
C ALA A 16 -14.06 3.58 -68.83
N GLU A 17 -13.17 3.24 -67.89
CA GLU A 17 -13.39 3.42 -66.45
C GLU A 17 -12.89 4.79 -65.96
N GLU A 18 -11.89 5.38 -66.63
CA GLU A 18 -11.29 6.68 -66.31
C GLU A 18 -11.12 7.54 -67.56
N CYS A 19 -11.16 8.86 -67.40
CA CYS A 19 -11.02 9.84 -68.46
C CYS A 19 -9.59 9.90 -68.98
N LYS A 20 -9.38 9.68 -70.28
CA LYS A 20 -8.06 9.71 -70.92
C LYS A 20 -7.34 11.05 -70.83
N ALA A 21 -8.06 12.16 -70.63
CA ALA A 21 -7.50 13.51 -70.59
C ALA A 21 -7.13 13.97 -69.18
N CYS A 22 -7.92 13.59 -68.16
CA CYS A 22 -7.76 14.13 -66.81
C CYS A 22 -7.68 13.06 -65.69
N GLY A 23 -7.86 11.78 -66.01
CA GLY A 23 -7.83 10.68 -65.05
C GLY A 23 -9.07 10.56 -64.15
N ALA A 24 -10.10 11.39 -64.33
CA ALA A 24 -11.31 11.30 -63.51
C ALA A 24 -12.12 10.02 -63.82
N PRO A 25 -12.66 9.31 -62.82
CA PRO A 25 -13.47 8.11 -63.04
C PRO A 25 -14.76 8.44 -63.80
N LEU A 26 -15.11 7.62 -64.78
CA LEU A 26 -16.24 7.82 -65.71
C LEU A 26 -17.49 7.02 -65.31
N LYS A 27 -17.37 6.05 -64.41
CA LYS A 27 -18.48 5.22 -63.91
C LYS A 27 -18.50 5.25 -62.40
N GLU A 28 -19.62 5.69 -61.81
CA GLU A 28 -19.83 5.64 -60.37
C GLU A 28 -19.84 4.17 -59.90
N SER A 29 -18.81 3.75 -59.18
CA SER A 29 -18.79 2.43 -58.53
C SER A 29 -19.75 2.44 -57.34
N ILE A 30 -20.90 1.76 -57.47
CA ILE A 30 -21.84 1.51 -56.37
C ILE A 30 -21.09 0.81 -55.21
N PRO A 31 -21.12 1.31 -53.97
CA PRO A 31 -20.40 0.68 -52.86
C PRO A 31 -20.99 -0.70 -52.51
N LYS A 32 -20.12 -1.70 -52.34
CA LYS A 32 -20.49 -3.07 -51.95
C LYS A 32 -21.34 -3.09 -50.67
N LYS A 33 -22.50 -3.76 -50.75
CA LYS A 33 -23.43 -3.99 -49.64
C LYS A 33 -22.71 -4.74 -48.49
N ARG A 34 -22.59 -4.13 -47.31
CA ARG A 34 -22.05 -4.79 -46.10
C ARG A 34 -23.06 -5.83 -45.59
N GLU A 35 -22.61 -7.05 -45.34
CA GLU A 35 -23.40 -8.06 -44.61
C GLU A 35 -23.62 -7.62 -43.17
N VAL A 36 -24.88 -7.52 -42.76
CA VAL A 36 -25.26 -7.22 -41.37
C VAL A 36 -25.28 -8.54 -40.59
N LYS A 37 -24.36 -8.72 -39.64
CA LYS A 37 -24.38 -9.86 -38.72
C LYS A 37 -25.65 -9.79 -37.85
N SER A 38 -26.36 -10.93 -37.78
CA SER A 38 -27.61 -11.14 -37.03
C SER A 38 -27.59 -10.55 -35.61
N GLY A 39 -28.56 -9.68 -35.29
CA GLY A 39 -28.71 -8.99 -34.01
C GLY A 39 -28.96 -9.88 -32.78
N LYS A 40 -28.96 -11.21 -32.93
CA LYS A 40 -29.07 -12.17 -31.82
C LYS A 40 -27.88 -12.11 -30.86
N ILE A 41 -26.68 -11.79 -31.37
CA ILE A 41 -25.46 -11.66 -30.56
C ILE A 41 -25.55 -10.40 -29.68
N PHE A 42 -26.01 -9.28 -30.25
CA PHE A 42 -26.19 -8.04 -29.50
C PHE A 42 -27.26 -8.16 -28.40
N LEU A 43 -28.35 -8.88 -28.67
CA LEU A 43 -29.38 -9.15 -27.66
C LEU A 43 -28.84 -10.03 -26.51
N ALA A 44 -28.06 -11.07 -26.83
CA ALA A 44 -27.45 -11.92 -25.81
C ALA A 44 -26.44 -11.16 -24.93
N ILE A 45 -25.62 -10.30 -25.54
CA ILE A 45 -24.68 -9.44 -24.82
C ILE A 45 -25.44 -8.45 -23.92
N PHE A 46 -26.51 -7.83 -24.43
CA PHE A 46 -27.32 -6.89 -23.68
C PHE A 46 -28.00 -7.54 -22.47
N VAL A 47 -28.55 -8.75 -22.62
CA VAL A 47 -29.14 -9.51 -21.51
C VAL A 47 -28.07 -9.91 -20.49
N ALA A 48 -26.89 -10.34 -20.93
CA ALA A 48 -25.79 -10.69 -20.03
C ALA A 48 -25.33 -9.49 -19.20
N ILE A 49 -25.22 -8.30 -19.81
CA ILE A 49 -24.87 -7.06 -19.11
C ILE A 49 -25.92 -6.70 -18.06
N ILE A 50 -27.22 -6.83 -18.37
CA ILE A 50 -28.29 -6.59 -17.40
C ILE A 50 -28.20 -7.55 -16.21
N VAL A 51 -27.96 -8.83 -16.44
CA VAL A 51 -27.82 -9.81 -15.36
C VAL A 51 -26.60 -9.50 -14.48
N ILE A 52 -25.48 -9.10 -15.09
CA ILE A 52 -24.27 -8.70 -14.35
C ILE A 52 -24.54 -7.43 -13.51
N ILE A 53 -25.22 -6.43 -14.08
CA ILE A 53 -25.58 -5.20 -13.36
C ILE A 53 -26.54 -5.53 -12.21
N LEU A 54 -27.55 -6.37 -12.43
CA LEU A 54 -28.45 -6.82 -11.38
C LEU A 54 -27.69 -7.61 -10.31
N ALA A 55 -26.73 -8.47 -10.66
CA ALA A 55 -25.89 -9.16 -9.69
C ALA A 55 -25.03 -8.19 -8.89
N ILE A 56 -24.45 -7.16 -9.51
CA ILE A 56 -23.65 -6.12 -8.82
C ILE A 56 -24.52 -5.27 -7.88
N ILE A 57 -25.79 -5.04 -8.21
CA ILE A 57 -26.72 -4.26 -7.37
C ILE A 57 -27.33 -5.12 -6.26
N VAL A 58 -27.69 -6.37 -6.56
CA VAL A 58 -28.37 -7.28 -5.63
C VAL A 58 -27.37 -7.98 -4.70
N ALA A 59 -26.17 -8.33 -5.16
CA ALA A 59 -25.19 -9.02 -4.33
C ALA A 59 -24.83 -8.25 -3.06
N PRO A 60 -24.53 -6.93 -3.07
CA PRO A 60 -24.28 -6.17 -1.84
C PRO A 60 -25.49 -6.12 -0.90
N ILE A 61 -26.71 -6.07 -1.45
CA ILE A 61 -27.96 -6.07 -0.67
C ILE A 61 -28.14 -7.42 0.03
N VAL A 62 -27.90 -8.53 -0.69
CA VAL A 62 -27.99 -9.89 -0.13
C VAL A 62 -26.80 -10.20 0.80
N TYR A 63 -25.61 -9.66 0.53
CA TYR A 63 -24.42 -9.89 1.37
C TYR A 63 -24.56 -9.21 2.74
N LYS A 64 -25.23 -8.05 2.80
CA LYS A 64 -25.45 -7.30 4.03
C LYS A 64 -26.30 -8.05 5.06
N ASP A 65 -27.14 -9.00 4.60
CA ASP A 65 -28.03 -9.80 5.45
C ASP A 65 -27.46 -11.19 5.83
N ILE A 66 -26.31 -11.61 5.28
CA ILE A 66 -25.69 -12.91 5.56
C ILE A 66 -24.49 -12.79 6.53
N SER A 67 -24.07 -11.57 6.87
CA SER A 67 -22.97 -11.31 7.81
C SER A 67 -23.38 -11.22 9.28
N SER A 68 -24.66 -11.38 9.63
CA SER A 68 -24.99 -11.71 11.01
C SER A 68 -24.55 -13.15 11.27
N SER A 69 -23.69 -13.36 12.26
CA SER A 69 -23.20 -14.66 12.72
C SER A 69 -24.28 -15.74 12.71
N PRO A 70 -23.95 -17.04 12.58
CA PRO A 70 -24.90 -18.08 12.96
C PRO A 70 -25.40 -17.72 14.37
N ASN A 71 -26.70 -17.44 14.53
CA ASN A 71 -27.31 -16.97 15.79
C ASN A 71 -26.67 -17.73 16.96
N LYS A 72 -25.67 -17.12 17.61
CA LYS A 72 -25.14 -17.66 18.83
C LYS A 72 -26.29 -17.49 19.82
N PRO A 73 -26.65 -18.52 20.61
CA PRO A 73 -27.65 -18.35 21.65
C PRO A 73 -27.27 -17.15 22.51
N ASP A 74 -28.22 -16.24 22.68
CA ASP A 74 -28.20 -15.05 23.54
C ASP A 74 -29.60 -15.03 24.14
N LYS A 75 -29.70 -15.46 25.40
CA LYS A 75 -30.95 -15.90 26.00
C LYS A 75 -31.72 -14.75 26.65
N ASP A 76 -31.02 -13.76 27.16
CA ASP A 76 -31.59 -12.55 27.77
C ASP A 76 -31.61 -11.35 26.83
N GLY A 77 -30.89 -11.42 25.70
CA GLY A 77 -31.02 -10.50 24.57
C GLY A 77 -30.24 -9.20 24.76
N ASP A 78 -29.04 -9.29 25.33
CA ASP A 78 -28.15 -8.15 25.61
C ASP A 78 -26.99 -8.00 24.62
N ASP A 79 -27.03 -8.77 23.53
CA ASP A 79 -26.03 -8.84 22.46
C ASP A 79 -24.71 -9.56 22.86
N ILE A 80 -24.65 -10.21 24.03
CA ILE A 80 -23.56 -11.10 24.44
C ILE A 80 -24.00 -12.58 24.29
N PRO A 81 -23.20 -13.46 23.68
CA PRO A 81 -23.56 -14.87 23.58
C PRO A 81 -23.47 -15.64 24.90
N ASP A 82 -24.47 -16.50 25.17
CA ASP A 82 -24.59 -17.43 26.31
C ASP A 82 -23.31 -18.18 26.67
N ASN A 83 -22.49 -18.52 25.67
CA ASN A 83 -21.27 -19.29 25.88
C ASN A 83 -20.13 -18.39 26.36
N TRP A 84 -20.01 -17.18 25.78
CA TRP A 84 -18.97 -16.23 26.20
C TRP A 84 -19.24 -15.76 27.62
N GLU A 85 -20.49 -15.47 27.97
CA GLU A 85 -20.88 -15.12 29.33
C GLU A 85 -20.48 -16.22 30.34
N LYS A 86 -20.80 -17.49 30.05
CA LYS A 86 -20.42 -18.62 30.92
C LYS A 86 -18.91 -18.79 31.05
N GLU A 87 -18.18 -18.59 29.96
CA GLU A 87 -16.72 -18.68 29.94
C GLU A 87 -16.07 -17.58 30.77
N ASN A 88 -16.71 -16.41 30.83
CA ASN A 88 -16.25 -15.22 31.57
C ASN A 88 -17.06 -14.96 32.87
N ASN A 89 -17.71 -15.98 33.43
CA ASN A 89 -18.44 -15.93 34.71
C ASN A 89 -19.58 -14.87 34.82
N LEU A 90 -20.17 -14.48 33.69
CA LEU A 90 -21.38 -13.66 33.61
C LEU A 90 -22.67 -14.54 33.64
N ASN A 91 -23.84 -13.91 33.59
CA ASN A 91 -25.13 -14.57 33.73
C ASN A 91 -26.02 -14.47 32.46
N PRO A 92 -26.13 -15.58 31.69
CA PRO A 92 -26.95 -15.70 30.46
C PRO A 92 -28.47 -15.58 30.63
N ASN A 93 -28.94 -15.02 31.72
CA ASN A 93 -30.36 -14.80 32.00
C ASN A 93 -30.61 -13.41 32.59
N ASP A 94 -29.60 -12.58 32.70
CA ASP A 94 -29.64 -11.25 33.27
C ASP A 94 -29.06 -10.22 32.29
N PRO A 95 -29.90 -9.58 31.45
CA PRO A 95 -29.44 -8.68 30.41
C PRO A 95 -28.84 -7.37 30.95
N THR A 96 -28.81 -7.20 32.26
CA THR A 96 -28.24 -6.00 32.89
C THR A 96 -26.74 -6.10 33.09
N ASP A 97 -26.19 -7.32 33.13
CA ASP A 97 -24.76 -7.54 33.35
C ASP A 97 -23.92 -7.12 32.13
N ALA A 98 -24.47 -7.10 30.91
CA ALA A 98 -23.82 -6.47 29.75
C ALA A 98 -23.34 -5.02 29.98
N ASN A 99 -23.97 -4.30 30.90
CA ASN A 99 -23.64 -2.91 31.25
C ASN A 99 -22.81 -2.79 32.55
N GLU A 100 -22.50 -3.91 33.20
CA GLU A 100 -21.59 -3.93 34.34
C GLU A 100 -20.13 -3.83 33.88
N ASP A 101 -19.29 -3.37 34.80
CA ASP A 101 -17.84 -3.17 34.67
C ASP A 101 -17.22 -3.82 35.93
N PRO A 102 -17.00 -5.14 35.92
CA PRO A 102 -16.67 -5.89 37.13
C PRO A 102 -15.27 -5.60 37.67
N ASP A 103 -14.32 -5.24 36.81
CA ASP A 103 -12.93 -4.95 37.18
C ASP A 103 -12.61 -3.45 37.31
N GLY A 104 -13.51 -2.58 36.86
CA GLY A 104 -13.45 -1.14 37.04
C GLY A 104 -12.44 -0.46 36.13
N ASP A 105 -12.20 -1.01 34.94
CA ASP A 105 -11.26 -0.47 33.95
C ASP A 105 -11.89 0.65 33.08
N GLY A 106 -13.22 0.65 32.99
CA GLY A 106 -14.03 1.62 32.24
C GLY A 106 -14.74 1.02 31.02
N LEU A 107 -14.54 -0.25 30.69
CA LEU A 107 -15.30 -1.01 29.71
C LEU A 107 -16.48 -1.71 30.38
N THR A 108 -17.57 -1.90 29.63
CA THR A 108 -18.65 -2.77 30.08
C THR A 108 -18.42 -4.18 29.54
N ASN A 109 -18.97 -5.20 30.19
CA ASN A 109 -18.91 -6.59 29.71
C ASN A 109 -19.22 -6.75 28.21
N LEU A 110 -20.22 -6.01 27.69
CA LEU A 110 -20.55 -6.01 26.26
C LEU A 110 -19.40 -5.45 25.41
N LYS A 111 -18.77 -4.38 25.86
CA LYS A 111 -17.64 -3.75 25.16
C LYS A 111 -16.41 -4.65 25.20
N GLU A 112 -16.16 -5.30 26.32
CA GLU A 112 -15.07 -6.27 26.46
C GLU A 112 -15.29 -7.52 25.60
N TYR A 113 -16.52 -7.99 25.45
CA TYR A 113 -16.85 -9.01 24.45
C TYR A 113 -16.53 -8.55 23.02
N GLN A 114 -16.80 -7.28 22.69
CA GLN A 114 -16.56 -6.72 21.36
C GLN A 114 -15.08 -6.54 21.04
N GLU A 115 -14.29 -6.08 22.02
CA GLU A 115 -12.83 -5.92 21.90
C GLU A 115 -12.10 -7.26 22.09
N GLY A 116 -12.71 -8.19 22.83
CA GLY A 116 -12.17 -9.48 23.22
C GLY A 116 -11.17 -9.41 24.37
N THR A 117 -11.38 -8.49 25.31
CA THR A 117 -10.67 -8.36 26.59
C THR A 117 -11.30 -9.24 27.67
N ASP A 118 -10.72 -9.31 28.86
CA ASP A 118 -11.20 -10.14 29.98
C ASP A 118 -11.98 -9.29 31.01
N PRO A 119 -13.29 -9.53 31.21
CA PRO A 119 -14.14 -8.73 32.09
C PRO A 119 -13.85 -8.77 33.58
N HIS A 120 -12.82 -9.51 33.95
CA HIS A 120 -12.33 -9.62 35.31
C HIS A 120 -10.85 -9.26 35.45
N ASN A 121 -10.23 -8.76 34.38
CA ASN A 121 -8.85 -8.32 34.37
C ASN A 121 -8.75 -6.93 33.75
N PRO A 122 -8.51 -5.89 34.57
CA PRO A 122 -8.61 -4.51 34.09
C PRO A 122 -7.48 -4.08 33.15
N ASP A 123 -6.57 -4.99 32.78
CA ASP A 123 -5.32 -4.81 32.02
C ASP A 123 -4.99 -6.18 31.40
N THR A 124 -5.59 -6.46 30.24
CA THR A 124 -5.69 -7.79 29.62
C THR A 124 -4.34 -8.31 29.14
N ASP A 125 -3.47 -7.46 28.59
CA ASP A 125 -2.13 -7.85 28.13
C ASP A 125 -1.01 -7.58 29.13
N GLY A 126 -1.29 -6.84 30.21
CA GLY A 126 -0.42 -6.72 31.38
C GLY A 126 0.70 -5.69 31.20
N ASP A 127 0.53 -4.72 30.31
CA ASP A 127 1.51 -3.66 30.03
C ASP A 127 1.49 -2.53 31.10
N GLY A 128 0.44 -2.51 31.94
CA GLY A 128 0.23 -1.55 33.02
C GLY A 128 -0.88 -0.53 32.76
N ILE A 129 -1.57 -0.65 31.63
CA ILE A 129 -2.61 0.26 31.15
C ILE A 129 -3.94 -0.47 31.18
N LYS A 130 -4.99 0.28 31.46
CA LYS A 130 -6.31 -0.30 31.61
C LYS A 130 -6.97 -0.45 30.25
N ASP A 131 -7.64 -1.57 29.99
CA ASP A 131 -8.20 -1.85 28.65
C ASP A 131 -9.12 -0.72 28.16
N GLY A 132 -9.90 -0.11 29.05
CA GLY A 132 -10.75 1.05 28.73
C GLY A 132 -10.03 2.33 28.30
N TRP A 133 -8.70 2.37 28.42
CA TRP A 133 -7.84 3.49 28.05
C TRP A 133 -6.77 3.11 27.02
N ASP A 134 -6.60 1.81 26.77
CA ASP A 134 -5.59 1.27 25.87
C ASP A 134 -6.08 1.28 24.41
N LEU A 135 -5.16 1.55 23.48
CA LEU A 135 -5.40 1.50 22.05
C LEU A 135 -5.38 0.07 21.51
N ILE A 136 -4.61 -0.82 22.12
CA ILE A 136 -4.44 -2.21 21.69
C ILE A 136 -4.49 -3.13 22.93
N PRO A 137 -5.64 -3.23 23.63
CA PRO A 137 -5.79 -3.82 24.97
C PRO A 137 -5.52 -5.33 25.09
N LYS A 138 -4.94 -5.96 24.07
CA LYS A 138 -4.78 -7.42 23.99
C LYS A 138 -3.39 -7.83 23.55
N HIS A 139 -2.55 -6.87 23.20
CA HIS A 139 -1.27 -7.11 22.57
C HIS A 139 -0.32 -5.95 22.85
N ASP A 140 0.78 -6.22 23.53
CA ASP A 140 1.92 -5.29 23.61
C ASP A 140 2.44 -5.00 22.19
N ALA A 141 2.25 -3.76 21.77
CA ALA A 141 2.50 -3.33 20.41
C ALA A 141 4.00 -3.25 20.09
N GLY A 142 4.34 -3.71 18.89
CA GLY A 142 5.65 -3.53 18.27
C GLY A 142 5.54 -2.83 16.93
N ILE A 143 6.65 -2.22 16.48
CA ILE A 143 6.78 -1.70 15.12
C ILE A 143 7.76 -2.58 14.35
N GLU A 144 7.32 -3.10 13.20
CA GLU A 144 8.19 -3.68 12.18
C GLU A 144 8.44 -2.69 11.04
N VAL A 145 9.71 -2.35 10.81
CA VAL A 145 10.14 -1.58 9.63
C VAL A 145 10.77 -2.55 8.65
N THR A 146 10.22 -2.60 7.44
CA THR A 146 10.69 -3.46 6.35
C THR A 146 11.13 -2.63 5.16
N ILE A 147 12.39 -2.79 4.73
CA ILE A 147 12.85 -2.33 3.43
C ILE A 147 12.48 -3.38 2.39
N THR A 148 11.72 -2.97 1.37
CA THR A 148 11.17 -3.85 0.32
C THR A 148 11.86 -3.69 -1.02
N LYS A 149 12.48 -2.52 -1.25
CA LYS A 149 13.26 -2.24 -2.44
C LYS A 149 14.40 -1.29 -2.13
N VAL A 150 15.54 -1.49 -2.76
CA VAL A 150 16.73 -0.62 -2.65
C VAL A 150 17.32 -0.38 -4.03
N ARG A 151 17.77 0.84 -4.27
CA ARG A 151 18.61 1.23 -5.41
C ARG A 151 19.66 2.22 -4.90
N VAL A 152 20.91 2.00 -5.25
CA VAL A 152 21.98 3.00 -5.15
C VAL A 152 22.03 3.73 -6.48
N LYS A 153 22.09 5.07 -6.50
CA LYS A 153 22.09 5.84 -7.75
C LYS A 153 23.49 6.28 -8.17
N ASP A 154 24.36 6.60 -7.22
CA ASP A 154 25.67 7.17 -7.53
C ASP A 154 26.86 6.34 -7.05
N PHE A 155 28.05 6.78 -7.47
CA PHE A 155 29.30 6.16 -7.09
C PHE A 155 29.53 6.30 -5.59
N VAL A 156 29.36 5.18 -4.91
CA VAL A 156 29.60 5.10 -3.48
C VAL A 156 31.08 4.92 -3.16
N ASP A 157 31.85 4.35 -4.10
CA ASP A 157 33.22 3.91 -3.85
C ASP A 157 34.21 4.28 -4.99
N GLY A 158 35.39 4.78 -4.60
CA GLY A 158 36.57 4.88 -5.47
C GLY A 158 37.02 6.30 -5.85
N VAL A 159 38.18 6.38 -6.52
CA VAL A 159 38.80 7.63 -6.99
C VAL A 159 39.10 7.49 -8.46
N TRP A 160 38.76 8.48 -9.29
CA TRP A 160 39.06 8.46 -10.73
C TRP A 160 40.52 8.03 -10.99
N PRO A 161 40.78 7.04 -11.87
CA PRO A 161 39.85 6.33 -12.76
C PRO A 161 39.28 5.01 -12.22
N PHE A 162 39.45 4.69 -10.93
CA PHE A 162 39.11 3.41 -10.30
C PHE A 162 37.85 3.50 -9.42
N TYR A 163 36.72 3.84 -10.02
CA TYR A 163 35.43 3.72 -9.34
C TYR A 163 35.02 2.25 -9.25
N LYS A 164 34.38 1.87 -8.14
CA LYS A 164 33.63 0.62 -8.10
C LYS A 164 32.24 0.86 -8.68
N ASP A 165 31.73 -0.16 -9.35
CA ASP A 165 30.35 -0.24 -9.81
C ASP A 165 29.40 -0.81 -8.74
N THR A 166 29.92 -1.00 -7.52
CA THR A 166 29.22 -1.57 -6.37
C THR A 166 29.51 -0.78 -5.09
N GLY A 167 28.62 -0.90 -4.10
CA GLY A 167 28.80 -0.41 -2.73
C GLY A 167 28.25 -1.38 -1.69
N GLN A 168 28.77 -1.33 -0.45
CA GLN A 168 28.34 -2.17 0.67
C GLN A 168 27.24 -1.49 1.48
N ILE A 169 25.99 -1.76 1.11
CA ILE A 169 24.85 -1.03 1.60
C ILE A 169 24.28 -1.63 2.87
N PHE A 170 23.97 -0.77 3.84
CA PHE A 170 23.19 -1.10 5.02
C PHE A 170 22.35 0.10 5.48
N PHE A 171 21.49 -0.13 6.47
CA PHE A 171 20.58 0.86 7.01
C PHE A 171 20.65 0.86 8.53
N ARG A 172 20.37 2.02 9.13
CA ARG A 172 20.06 2.16 10.54
C ARG A 172 18.62 2.62 10.68
N ILE A 173 17.86 1.88 11.50
CA ILE A 173 16.46 2.19 11.75
C ILE A 173 16.33 2.67 13.18
N TYR A 174 15.63 3.79 13.37
CA TYR A 174 15.36 4.35 14.67
C TYR A 174 13.86 4.50 14.88
N VAL A 175 13.44 4.27 16.11
CA VAL A 175 12.09 4.58 16.60
C VAL A 175 12.26 5.47 17.83
N ASP A 176 11.61 6.63 17.82
CA ASP A 176 11.71 7.66 18.87
C ASP A 176 13.14 8.06 19.25
N ASN A 177 14.00 8.14 18.23
CA ASN A 177 15.44 8.42 18.31
C ASN A 177 16.30 7.31 18.93
N GLU A 178 15.73 6.16 19.28
CA GLU A 178 16.47 4.99 19.68
C GLU A 178 16.82 4.12 18.47
N LEU A 179 18.08 3.69 18.36
CA LEU A 179 18.51 2.78 17.30
C LEU A 179 17.98 1.37 17.59
N ILE A 180 17.03 0.90 16.78
CA ILE A 180 16.41 -0.42 16.98
C ILE A 180 17.17 -1.54 16.27
N GLY A 181 17.93 -1.21 15.20
CA GLY A 181 18.83 -2.17 14.57
C GLY A 181 19.33 -1.74 13.21
N GLU A 182 20.21 -2.58 12.68
CA GLU A 182 20.80 -2.44 11.35
C GLU A 182 20.22 -3.45 10.37
N LEU A 183 19.98 -3.00 9.13
CA LEU A 183 19.52 -3.84 8.03
C LEU A 183 20.54 -3.86 6.88
N PRO A 184 20.79 -4.99 6.24
CA PRO A 184 20.27 -6.31 6.59
C PRO A 184 20.88 -6.82 7.89
N THR A 185 20.17 -7.67 8.63
CA THR A 185 20.67 -8.25 9.88
C THR A 185 21.89 -9.16 9.70
N THR A 186 22.18 -9.55 8.45
CA THR A 186 23.40 -10.27 8.05
C THR A 186 24.61 -9.36 7.85
N GLY A 187 24.45 -8.03 8.03
CA GLY A 187 25.44 -7.01 7.73
C GLY A 187 25.35 -6.45 6.30
N PRO A 188 26.21 -5.46 5.98
CA PRO A 188 26.18 -4.75 4.70
C PRO A 188 26.21 -5.68 3.49
N GLN A 189 25.47 -5.31 2.43
CA GLN A 189 25.37 -6.08 1.19
C GLN A 189 25.99 -5.34 0.03
N GLU A 190 26.80 -6.05 -0.75
CA GLU A 190 27.36 -5.53 -2.00
C GLU A 190 26.24 -5.39 -3.06
N LEU A 191 25.90 -4.16 -3.44
CA LEU A 191 24.88 -3.86 -4.45
C LEU A 191 25.50 -3.11 -5.63
N GLU A 192 25.09 -3.44 -6.85
CA GLU A 192 25.46 -2.69 -8.05
C GLU A 192 24.74 -1.34 -8.07
N ILE A 193 25.46 -0.31 -8.49
CA ILE A 193 24.92 1.03 -8.71
C ILE A 193 23.89 0.98 -9.86
N ASP A 194 22.89 1.86 -9.80
CA ASP A 194 21.86 2.05 -10.81
C ASP A 194 20.93 0.85 -11.05
N LYS A 195 20.93 -0.11 -10.12
CA LYS A 195 20.13 -1.33 -10.19
C LYS A 195 19.11 -1.41 -9.06
N ASP A 196 17.90 -1.79 -9.43
CA ASP A 196 16.80 -2.02 -8.50
C ASP A 196 16.89 -3.43 -7.91
N TYR A 197 16.97 -3.52 -6.58
CA TYR A 197 16.93 -4.77 -5.83
C TYR A 197 15.62 -4.88 -5.04
N LYS A 198 14.88 -5.97 -5.25
CA LYS A 198 13.78 -6.35 -4.36
C LYS A 198 14.35 -7.09 -3.16
N VAL A 199 14.03 -6.63 -1.97
CA VAL A 199 14.57 -7.13 -0.70
C VAL A 199 13.43 -7.35 0.29
N ASN A 200 13.73 -8.01 1.40
CA ASN A 200 12.80 -8.17 2.51
C ASN A 200 13.60 -8.12 3.81
N TRP A 201 14.16 -6.96 4.08
CA TRP A 201 15.00 -6.72 5.25
C TRP A 201 14.15 -6.02 6.30
N SER A 202 13.95 -6.65 7.44
CA SER A 202 13.12 -6.08 8.50
C SER A 202 13.79 -6.12 9.86
N VAL A 203 13.43 -5.14 10.68
CA VAL A 203 13.75 -5.05 12.10
C VAL A 203 12.47 -4.72 12.84
N ARG A 204 12.35 -5.25 14.06
CA ARG A 204 11.22 -4.99 14.94
C ARG A 204 11.70 -4.50 16.30
N CYS A 205 10.91 -3.67 16.95
CA CYS A 205 11.11 -3.25 18.33
C CYS A 205 9.78 -3.28 19.09
N ASN A 206 9.87 -3.42 20.41
CA ASN A 206 8.74 -3.08 21.25
C ASN A 206 8.52 -1.57 21.24
N ILE A 207 7.29 -1.14 21.38
CA ILE A 207 6.93 0.25 21.62
C ILE A 207 5.99 0.31 22.83
N SER A 208 5.39 1.47 23.07
CA SER A 208 4.34 1.65 24.06
C SER A 208 3.09 2.01 23.26
N ASP A 209 2.09 1.15 23.30
CA ASP A 209 0.77 1.30 22.68
C ASP A 209 -0.10 2.38 23.34
N ASP A 210 0.23 2.79 24.56
CA ASP A 210 -0.28 4.03 25.17
C ASP A 210 -0.08 5.28 24.31
N GLU A 211 1.03 5.31 23.60
CA GLU A 211 1.46 6.46 22.82
C GLU A 211 1.10 6.19 21.35
N PRO A 212 -0.02 6.74 20.84
CA PRO A 212 -0.52 6.41 19.51
C PRO A 212 0.47 6.69 18.37
N TYR A 213 1.43 7.59 18.61
CA TYR A 213 2.26 8.19 17.58
C TYR A 213 3.74 8.05 17.89
N HIS A 214 4.47 7.41 16.97
CA HIS A 214 5.92 7.27 17.06
C HIS A 214 6.62 7.94 15.88
N ASN A 215 7.88 8.34 16.08
CA ASN A 215 8.72 8.87 15.01
C ASN A 215 9.69 7.80 14.52
N ILE A 216 9.71 7.55 13.21
CA ILE A 216 10.57 6.54 12.60
C ILE A 216 11.58 7.23 11.70
N ARG A 217 12.87 6.96 11.92
CA ARG A 217 13.95 7.45 11.07
C ARG A 217 14.64 6.28 10.37
N ILE A 218 14.83 6.41 9.06
CA ILE A 218 15.56 5.45 8.23
C ILE A 218 16.77 6.17 7.65
N GLU A 219 17.96 5.65 7.94
CA GLU A 219 19.22 6.12 7.38
C GLU A 219 19.80 5.01 6.48
N MET A 220 20.34 5.39 5.32
CA MET A 220 21.03 4.48 4.40
C MET A 220 22.52 4.82 4.37
N TYR A 221 23.36 3.80 4.36
CA TYR A 221 24.80 3.94 4.40
C TYR A 221 25.48 3.02 3.40
N ASP A 222 26.66 3.44 2.99
CA ASP A 222 27.68 2.62 2.36
C ASP A 222 28.87 2.46 3.29
N LYS A 223 29.48 1.29 3.27
CA LYS A 223 30.62 0.94 4.11
C LYS A 223 31.80 0.57 3.23
N ASP A 224 32.92 1.23 3.44
CA ASP A 224 34.15 0.94 2.74
C ASP A 224 35.32 0.76 3.73
N ALA A 225 36.55 0.70 3.19
CA ALA A 225 37.75 0.55 4.00
C ALA A 225 38.13 1.82 4.77
N ILE A 226 37.57 2.98 4.43
CA ILE A 226 37.89 4.29 5.02
C ILE A 226 36.79 4.79 5.98
N GLY A 227 35.59 4.21 5.95
CA GLY A 227 34.53 4.49 6.92
C GLY A 227 33.14 4.07 6.48
N GLU A 228 32.15 4.73 7.08
CA GLU A 228 30.75 4.62 6.70
C GLU A 228 30.31 5.99 6.21
N GLU A 229 29.62 6.03 5.09
CA GLU A 229 29.12 7.24 4.47
C GLU A 229 27.62 7.12 4.27
N MET A 230 26.88 8.16 4.66
CA MET A 230 25.44 8.19 4.56
C MET A 230 25.03 8.63 3.17
N LEU A 231 24.03 7.94 2.60
CA LEU A 231 23.45 8.28 1.31
C LEU A 231 22.20 9.13 1.50
N ASP A 232 21.96 10.05 0.57
CA ASP A 232 20.70 10.78 0.53
C ASP A 232 19.56 9.87 0.06
N ILE A 233 18.56 9.70 0.91
CA ILE A 233 17.35 8.95 0.55
C ILE A 233 16.08 9.77 0.73
N ASN A 234 16.14 11.07 1.00
CA ASN A 234 14.93 11.90 1.16
C ASN A 234 14.61 12.75 -0.07
N GLY A 235 15.59 12.97 -0.96
CA GLY A 235 15.41 13.65 -2.24
C GLY A 235 15.06 15.13 -2.14
N ALA A 236 15.40 15.81 -1.05
CA ALA A 236 15.11 17.23 -0.83
C ALA A 236 16.27 18.14 -1.27
N ASP A 237 15.91 19.16 -2.09
CA ASP A 237 16.75 20.20 -2.72
C ASP A 237 18.12 20.52 -2.06
N PRO A 238 19.18 20.71 -2.87
CA PRO A 238 20.58 20.91 -2.46
C PRO A 238 20.86 22.10 -1.52
N SER A 239 19.89 22.98 -1.26
CA SER A 239 20.08 24.22 -0.50
C SER A 239 20.33 24.08 1.01
N LYS A 240 20.35 22.87 1.59
CA LYS A 240 20.73 22.59 2.99
C LYS A 240 20.26 23.64 4.01
N ASP A 241 18.98 23.63 4.35
CA ASP A 241 18.54 24.13 5.65
C ASP A 241 17.56 23.17 6.34
N SER A 242 18.14 22.22 7.08
CA SER A 242 17.66 21.64 8.35
C SER A 242 17.03 20.23 8.43
N SER A 243 16.97 19.39 7.39
CA SER A 243 16.29 18.08 7.47
C SER A 243 17.01 16.83 6.90
N GLY A 244 18.34 16.73 7.07
CA GLY A 244 19.08 15.45 6.97
C GLY A 244 19.18 14.81 5.58
N TYR A 245 19.93 13.71 5.47
CA TYR A 245 20.03 12.81 4.30
C TYR A 245 19.08 11.59 4.43
N TYR A 246 18.30 11.57 5.52
CA TYR A 246 17.53 10.42 5.97
C TYR A 246 16.03 10.65 5.79
N LEU A 247 15.27 9.58 5.75
CA LEU A 247 13.81 9.66 5.82
C LEU A 247 13.35 9.74 7.27
N GLU A 248 12.47 10.69 7.54
CA GLU A 248 11.84 10.86 8.85
C GLU A 248 10.31 10.78 8.69
N ILE A 249 9.74 9.68 9.13
CA ILE A 249 8.31 9.49 9.22
C ILE A 249 7.87 10.02 10.59
N LYS A 250 7.23 11.18 10.59
CA LYS A 250 6.74 11.82 11.81
C LYS A 250 5.33 11.39 12.14
N ASN A 251 5.07 11.15 13.42
CA ASN A 251 3.76 10.78 13.94
C ASN A 251 3.16 9.57 13.21
N TYR A 252 3.96 8.51 13.03
CA TYR A 252 3.42 7.22 12.59
C TYR A 252 2.37 6.75 13.59
N TYR A 253 1.13 6.66 13.15
CA TYR A 253 0.05 6.12 13.95
C TYR A 253 0.13 4.60 13.99
N ILE A 254 0.14 4.01 15.18
CA ILE A 254 0.22 2.55 15.35
C ILE A 254 -1.09 1.85 15.00
N GLY A 255 -2.20 2.58 14.90
CA GLY A 255 -3.52 1.98 14.69
C GLY A 255 -4.20 1.63 16.00
N ASP A 256 -5.44 1.17 15.89
CA ASP A 256 -6.27 0.68 17.00
C ASP A 256 -6.22 -0.85 17.11
N ASP A 257 -5.34 -1.49 16.33
CA ASP A 257 -5.29 -2.94 16.13
C ASP A 257 -3.92 -3.37 15.58
N ILE A 258 -3.53 -4.61 15.90
CA ILE A 258 -2.37 -5.27 15.31
C ILE A 258 -2.56 -5.46 13.79
N GLY A 259 -1.50 -5.21 13.04
CA GLY A 259 -1.46 -5.34 11.59
C GLY A 259 -1.72 -4.03 10.83
N HIS A 260 -2.00 -2.93 11.53
CA HIS A 260 -1.98 -1.60 10.93
C HIS A 260 -0.68 -1.41 10.14
N SER A 261 -0.74 -0.92 8.90
CA SER A 261 0.46 -0.72 8.12
C SER A 261 0.37 0.47 7.18
N MET A 262 1.53 1.08 6.97
CA MET A 262 1.74 2.12 5.97
C MET A 262 2.92 1.73 5.09
N GLN A 263 2.87 2.13 3.83
CA GLN A 263 3.84 1.72 2.82
C GLN A 263 4.32 2.92 2.01
N TRP A 264 5.47 2.76 1.38
CA TRP A 264 6.15 3.71 0.51
C TRP A 264 5.28 4.71 -0.28
N ASN A 265 4.18 4.25 -0.90
CA ASN A 265 3.34 5.05 -1.78
C ASN A 265 2.12 5.68 -1.06
N ASP A 266 2.07 5.61 0.27
CA ASP A 266 1.06 6.26 1.06
C ASP A 266 1.23 7.79 0.95
N PRO A 267 0.21 8.54 0.51
CA PRO A 267 0.32 9.99 0.34
C PRO A 267 0.53 10.75 1.66
N ARG A 268 0.39 10.09 2.81
CA ARG A 268 0.65 10.66 4.14
C ARG A 268 2.13 10.55 4.55
N LEU A 269 2.91 9.71 3.87
CA LEU A 269 4.30 9.42 4.20
C LEU A 269 5.27 10.11 3.25
N PRO A 270 6.49 10.44 3.71
CA PRO A 270 7.53 10.96 2.84
C PRO A 270 8.05 9.87 1.90
N SER A 271 8.29 10.27 0.66
CA SER A 271 8.84 9.42 -0.37
C SER A 271 10.33 9.75 -0.63
N SER A 272 11.25 8.84 -0.28
CA SER A 272 12.54 8.54 -0.97
C SER A 272 12.47 8.40 -2.50
N ASP A 273 12.25 9.50 -3.21
CA ASP A 273 12.37 9.47 -4.66
C ASP A 273 13.85 9.33 -5.09
N GLY A 274 14.76 9.54 -4.13
CA GLY A 274 16.21 9.52 -4.30
C GLY A 274 16.64 10.54 -5.33
N SER A 275 15.92 11.66 -5.46
CA SER A 275 16.21 12.68 -6.46
C SER A 275 17.70 12.96 -6.55
N ASP A 276 18.26 12.85 -7.75
CA ASP A 276 19.57 13.40 -8.11
C ASP A 276 19.38 14.92 -8.14
N ASP A 277 19.50 15.52 -6.95
CA ASP A 277 19.22 16.92 -6.73
C ASP A 277 20.46 17.80 -6.97
N GLY A 278 21.59 17.18 -7.33
CA GLY A 278 22.72 17.80 -7.98
C GLY A 278 23.33 18.96 -7.19
N ASN A 279 23.89 18.71 -6.00
CA ASN A 279 24.46 19.78 -5.16
C ASN A 279 25.90 20.21 -5.50
N SER A 280 26.51 19.81 -6.61
CA SER A 280 27.91 20.25 -6.82
C SER A 280 28.37 20.39 -8.26
N GLY A 281 27.64 19.85 -9.24
CA GLY A 281 28.24 19.67 -10.57
C GLY A 281 29.48 18.75 -10.53
N LEU A 282 29.67 18.01 -9.43
CA LEU A 282 30.61 16.93 -9.25
C LEU A 282 29.77 15.66 -9.03
N LYS A 283 30.28 14.51 -9.48
CA LYS A 283 29.63 13.20 -9.34
C LYS A 283 29.81 12.64 -7.92
N ASP A 284 29.52 13.46 -6.92
CA ASP A 284 29.75 13.17 -5.49
C ASP A 284 28.49 13.34 -4.63
N ASP A 285 27.33 13.59 -5.24
CA ASP A 285 26.03 13.26 -4.64
C ASP A 285 25.96 11.74 -4.52
N LYS A 286 25.77 11.25 -3.30
CA LYS A 286 25.66 9.82 -3.03
C LYS A 286 24.21 9.52 -2.73
N ASP A 287 23.44 9.26 -3.77
CA ASP A 287 22.01 9.12 -3.64
C ASP A 287 21.56 7.66 -3.60
N GLY A 288 20.52 7.42 -2.83
CA GLY A 288 19.83 6.15 -2.70
C GLY A 288 18.33 6.33 -2.89
N ARG A 289 17.67 5.26 -3.31
CA ARG A 289 16.21 5.17 -3.33
C ARG A 289 15.77 3.91 -2.63
N ILE A 290 14.79 4.04 -1.75
CA ILE A 290 14.16 2.90 -1.09
C ILE A 290 12.65 2.83 -1.29
N GLU A 291 12.10 1.63 -1.17
CA GLU A 291 10.69 1.40 -0.87
C GLU A 291 10.63 0.65 0.46
N TYR A 292 9.67 0.99 1.31
CA TYR A 292 9.55 0.47 2.67
C TYR A 292 8.09 0.21 3.06
N LYS A 293 7.90 -0.58 4.11
CA LYS A 293 6.63 -0.84 4.77
C LYS A 293 6.86 -0.78 6.28
N ILE A 294 5.98 -0.09 7.00
CA ILE A 294 5.95 -0.05 8.46
C ILE A 294 4.65 -0.74 8.89
N THR A 295 4.75 -1.68 9.82
CA THR A 295 3.61 -2.47 10.30
C THR A 295 3.61 -2.52 11.83
N THR A 296 2.48 -2.23 12.45
CA THR A 296 2.23 -2.52 13.86
C THR A 296 2.04 -4.03 14.00
N ILE A 297 2.78 -4.65 14.90
CA ILE A 297 2.81 -6.09 15.13
C ILE A 297 2.56 -6.37 16.62
N ASP A 298 2.09 -7.56 16.95
CA ASP A 298 2.20 -8.07 18.32
C ASP A 298 3.67 -8.45 18.54
N ILE A 299 4.32 -7.85 19.53
CA ILE A 299 5.76 -8.06 19.76
C ILE A 299 6.08 -9.48 20.25
N PHE A 300 5.10 -10.16 20.84
CA PHE A 300 5.24 -11.49 21.45
C PHE A 300 4.70 -12.64 20.59
N ALA A 301 4.10 -12.33 19.43
CA ALA A 301 3.60 -13.32 18.46
C ALA A 301 4.68 -14.06 17.64
#